data_AF-A0A3N5GA37-F1
#
_entry.id   AF-A0A3N5GA37-F1
#
_cell.length_a   1.000
_cell.length_b   1.000
_cell.length_c   1.000
_cell.angle_alpha   90.00
_cell.angle_beta   90.00
_cell.angle_gamma   90.00
#
_symmetry.space_group_name_H-M   'P 1'
#
loop_
_entity.id
_entity.type
_entity.pdbx_description
1 polymer ?
#
loop_
_entity_poly.entity_id
_entity_poly.type
_entity_poly.pdbx_seq_one_letter_code
_entity_poly.pdbx_strand_id
1 'polypeptide(L)'
;QAAGAQTAPLEFPDAFRYEFDLAEIAELWRRGSVIRSWLLDLTAQALLRDPELAGVRGRVSDSGEGRWALKAAVDEGVPAPVLAAALFQRFGSRASGDFANRILSAMRREFGGHREADAPDGSA
;
A
#
# COMPACT_ATOMS: atom_id res chain seq x y z
N GLN A 1 -21.79 -8.82 10.31
CA GLN A 1 -20.67 -9.78 10.19
C GLN A 1 -20.81 -10.80 11.30
N ALA A 2 -20.60 -12.09 11.03
CA ALA A 2 -20.65 -13.13 12.05
C ALA A 2 -19.48 -12.96 13.03
N ALA A 3 -19.74 -13.10 14.33
CA ALA A 3 -18.71 -13.09 15.37
C ALA A 3 -17.76 -14.27 15.14
N GLY A 4 -16.54 -13.99 14.68
CA GLY A 4 -15.48 -14.97 14.48
C GLY A 4 -14.42 -14.83 15.57
N ALA A 5 -13.65 -15.89 15.82
CA ALA A 5 -12.54 -15.89 16.80
C ALA A 5 -11.42 -14.87 16.48
N GLN A 6 -11.51 -14.17 15.34
CA GLN A 6 -10.52 -13.23 14.82
C GLN A 6 -10.87 -11.76 15.12
N THR A 7 -12.08 -11.47 15.62
CA THR A 7 -12.53 -10.10 15.90
C THR A 7 -13.37 -10.05 17.17
N ALA A 8 -12.89 -9.29 18.17
CA ALA A 8 -13.71 -8.95 19.32
C ALA A 8 -14.91 -8.10 18.86
N PRO A 9 -16.15 -8.43 19.25
CA PRO A 9 -17.31 -7.62 18.92
C PRO A 9 -17.14 -6.21 19.50
N LEU A 10 -17.22 -5.18 18.66
CA LEU A 10 -17.31 -3.80 19.11
C LEU A 10 -18.72 -3.55 19.65
N GLU A 11 -18.83 -2.97 20.84
CA GLU A 11 -20.12 -2.69 21.50
C GLU A 11 -20.92 -1.61 20.75
N PHE A 12 -20.23 -0.67 20.09
CA PHE A 12 -20.82 0.40 19.28
C PHE A 12 -20.06 0.58 17.96
N PRO A 13 -20.18 -0.37 17.01
CA PRO A 13 -19.37 -0.36 15.79
C PRO A 13 -19.59 0.90 14.94
N ASP A 14 -20.81 1.45 14.94
CA ASP A 14 -21.15 2.64 14.17
C ASP A 14 -20.54 3.93 14.73
N ALA A 15 -20.17 3.95 16.03
CA ALA A 15 -19.51 5.10 16.65
C ALA A 15 -18.03 5.25 16.24
N PHE A 16 -17.44 4.24 15.60
CA PHE A 16 -16.01 4.20 15.23
C PHE A 16 -15.79 4.09 13.71
N ARG A 17 -16.86 4.20 12.91
CA ARG A 17 -16.75 4.22 11.45
C ARG A 17 -16.54 5.66 10.98
N TYR A 18 -15.30 5.97 10.65
CA TYR A 18 -14.96 7.21 9.98
C TYR A 18 -14.93 7.00 8.47
N GLU A 19 -15.57 7.90 7.75
CA GLU A 19 -15.34 8.06 6.32
C GLU A 19 -14.15 9.00 6.14
N PHE A 20 -13.03 8.47 5.67
CA PHE A 20 -11.83 9.24 5.43
C PHE A 20 -11.70 9.59 3.95
N ASP A 21 -11.62 10.88 3.64
CA ASP A 21 -11.19 11.33 2.32
C ASP A 21 -9.67 11.18 2.21
N LEU A 22 -9.23 10.07 1.63
CA LEU A 22 -7.81 9.75 1.50
C LEU A 22 -7.09 10.70 0.55
N ALA A 23 -7.77 11.30 -0.43
CA ALA A 23 -7.17 12.27 -1.34
C ALA A 23 -6.88 13.58 -0.61
N GLU A 24 -7.84 14.09 0.19
CA GLU A 24 -7.61 15.28 1.03
C GLU A 24 -6.54 15.03 2.10
N ILE A 25 -6.53 13.86 2.74
CA ILE A 25 -5.50 13.50 3.72
C ILE A 25 -4.11 13.49 3.07
N ALA A 26 -3.98 12.88 1.89
CA ALA A 26 -2.71 12.87 1.17
C ALA A 26 -2.27 14.29 0.77
N GLU A 27 -3.21 15.15 0.33
CA GLU A 27 -2.93 16.56 0.03
C GLU A 27 -2.45 17.32 1.26
N LEU A 28 -3.11 17.12 2.41
CA LEU A 28 -2.71 17.71 3.68
C LEU A 28 -1.28 17.31 4.05
N TRP A 29 -0.91 16.03 3.88
CA TRP A 29 0.46 15.59 4.17
C TRP A 29 1.51 16.22 3.26
N ARG A 30 1.17 16.72 2.07
CA ARG A 30 2.14 17.48 1.24
C ARG A 30 2.50 18.84 1.83
N ARG A 31 1.72 19.35 2.80
CA ARG A 31 1.88 20.70 3.36
C ARG A 31 2.14 20.60 4.87
N GLY A 32 3.29 21.10 5.32
CA GLY A 32 3.59 21.20 6.76
C GLY A 32 3.98 19.89 7.47
N SER A 33 3.80 18.71 6.86
CA SER A 33 4.20 17.43 7.47
C SER A 33 5.71 17.15 7.41
N VAL A 34 6.21 16.23 8.24
CA VAL A 34 7.62 15.76 8.19
C VAL A 34 7.86 14.81 7.01
N ILE A 35 6.84 14.11 6.54
CA ILE A 35 6.94 13.04 5.53
C ILE A 35 6.83 13.54 4.08
N ARG A 36 6.90 14.86 3.87
CA ARG A 36 6.88 15.47 2.53
C ARG A 36 7.97 14.88 1.67
N SER A 37 7.60 14.42 0.48
CA SER A 37 8.52 13.81 -0.47
C SER A 37 7.90 13.82 -1.86
N TRP A 38 8.76 13.74 -2.88
CA TRP A 38 8.30 13.55 -4.26
C TRP A 38 7.38 12.33 -4.40
N LEU A 39 7.67 11.25 -3.68
CA LEU A 39 6.85 10.05 -3.69
C LEU A 39 5.43 10.32 -3.14
N LEU A 40 5.31 11.13 -2.08
CA LEU A 40 4.00 11.56 -1.56
C LEU A 40 3.25 12.44 -2.56
N ASP A 41 3.96 13.29 -3.31
CA ASP A 41 3.34 14.11 -4.37
C ASP A 41 2.70 13.23 -5.45
N LEU A 42 3.37 12.15 -5.85
CA LEU A 42 2.84 11.16 -6.80
C LEU A 42 1.62 10.43 -6.22
N THR A 43 1.66 10.02 -4.95
CA THR A 43 0.53 9.36 -4.28
C THR A 43 -0.70 10.27 -4.24
N ALA A 44 -0.53 11.53 -3.84
CA ALA A 44 -1.64 12.49 -3.80
C ALA A 44 -2.24 12.72 -5.19
N GLN A 45 -1.41 12.81 -6.23
CA GLN A 45 -1.87 12.94 -7.62
C GLN A 45 -2.59 11.68 -8.14
N ALA A 46 -2.17 10.49 -7.71
CA ALA A 46 -2.87 9.25 -8.04
C ALA A 46 -4.26 9.21 -7.39
N LEU A 47 -4.35 9.52 -6.09
CA LEU A 47 -5.60 9.55 -5.34
C LEU A 47 -6.57 10.64 -5.82
N LEU A 48 -6.06 11.81 -6.22
CA LEU A 48 -6.88 12.87 -6.79
C LEU A 48 -7.53 12.46 -8.13
N ARG A 49 -6.83 11.64 -8.93
CA ARG A 49 -7.35 11.14 -10.22
C ARG A 49 -8.33 9.98 -10.05
N ASP A 50 -8.02 9.06 -9.15
CA ASP A 50 -8.81 7.84 -8.91
C ASP A 50 -8.72 7.49 -7.40
N PRO A 51 -9.65 7.99 -6.57
CA PRO A 51 -9.65 7.74 -5.13
C PRO A 51 -9.78 6.24 -4.78
N GLU A 52 -10.45 5.46 -5.63
CA GLU A 52 -10.69 4.03 -5.44
C GLU A 52 -9.54 3.16 -6.00
N LEU A 53 -8.63 3.77 -6.77
CA LEU A 53 -7.55 3.10 -7.49
C LEU A 53 -8.06 1.89 -8.30
N ALA A 54 -9.25 2.02 -8.89
CA ALA A 54 -9.95 0.94 -9.59
C ALA A 54 -9.12 0.39 -10.77
N GLY A 55 -8.32 1.26 -11.41
CA GLY A 55 -7.42 0.87 -12.50
C GLY A 55 -6.10 0.21 -12.07
N VAL A 56 -5.93 -0.14 -10.79
CA VAL A 56 -4.67 -0.68 -10.25
C VAL A 56 -4.93 -1.95 -9.45
N ARG A 57 -4.22 -3.04 -9.76
CA ARG A 57 -4.24 -4.23 -8.90
C ARG A 57 -3.34 -4.05 -7.67
N GLY A 58 -3.83 -4.53 -6.53
CA GLY A 58 -3.05 -4.63 -5.30
C GLY A 58 -2.05 -5.80 -5.27
N ARG A 59 -1.62 -6.32 -6.41
CA ARG A 59 -0.54 -7.30 -6.47
C ARG A 59 0.75 -6.55 -6.77
N VAL A 60 1.63 -6.44 -5.78
CA VAL A 60 2.84 -5.64 -5.91
C VAL A 60 4.00 -6.50 -6.41
N SER A 61 4.55 -6.16 -7.57
CA SER A 61 5.66 -6.88 -8.17
C SER A 61 6.96 -6.75 -7.38
N ASP A 62 7.73 -7.83 -7.35
CA ASP A 62 9.03 -7.92 -6.69
C ASP A 62 10.14 -7.98 -7.74
N SER A 63 10.84 -6.87 -7.93
CA SER A 63 11.95 -6.71 -8.88
C SER A 63 13.26 -7.34 -8.40
N GLY A 64 13.32 -7.82 -7.16
CA GLY A 64 14.46 -8.56 -6.60
C GLY A 64 15.39 -7.74 -5.70
N GLU A 65 15.29 -6.41 -5.71
CA GLU A 65 16.20 -5.54 -4.95
C GLU A 65 16.07 -5.74 -3.44
N GLY A 66 14.83 -5.88 -2.96
CA GLY A 66 14.59 -6.18 -1.55
C GLY A 66 15.15 -7.55 -1.12
N ARG A 67 15.16 -8.54 -2.03
CA ARG A 67 15.68 -9.90 -1.71
C ARG A 67 17.17 -9.90 -1.55
N TRP A 68 17.92 -9.33 -2.50
CA TRP A 68 19.38 -9.35 -2.41
C TRP A 68 19.86 -8.49 -1.24
N ALA A 69 19.21 -7.36 -0.97
CA ALA A 69 19.53 -6.51 0.17
C ALA A 69 19.33 -7.25 1.51
N LEU A 70 18.24 -8.00 1.65
CA LEU A 70 17.99 -8.79 2.86
C LEU A 70 18.94 -9.97 2.99
N LYS A 71 19.32 -10.61 1.87
CA LYS A 71 20.34 -11.67 1.88
C LYS A 71 21.68 -11.12 2.39
N ALA A 72 22.11 -9.97 1.86
CA ALA A 72 23.35 -9.32 2.31
C ALA A 72 23.29 -8.96 3.80
N ALA A 73 22.16 -8.45 4.30
CA ALA A 73 21.99 -8.14 5.71
C ALA A 73 22.17 -9.39 6.61
N VAL A 74 21.69 -10.56 6.17
CA VAL A 74 21.88 -11.83 6.88
C VAL A 74 23.35 -12.28 6.83
N ASP A 75 23.97 -12.23 5.64
CA ASP A 75 25.37 -12.64 5.46
C ASP A 75 26.32 -11.78 6.32
N GLU A 76 26.03 -10.49 6.46
CA GLU A 76 26.82 -9.51 7.23
C GLU A 76 26.42 -9.39 8.71
N GLY A 77 25.38 -10.12 9.15
CA GLY A 77 24.89 -10.05 10.53
C GLY A 77 24.28 -8.68 10.93
N VAL A 78 23.74 -7.94 9.96
CA VAL A 78 23.15 -6.59 10.17
C VAL A 78 21.63 -6.68 10.33
N PRO A 79 21.03 -6.10 11.39
CA PRO A 79 19.58 -6.12 11.57
C PRO A 79 18.86 -5.22 10.56
N ALA A 80 17.94 -5.80 9.78
CA ALA A 80 17.13 -5.09 8.78
C ALA A 80 15.61 -5.35 8.92
N PRO A 81 15.00 -5.13 10.10
CA PRO A 81 13.62 -5.57 10.39
C PRO A 81 12.56 -4.91 9.50
N VAL A 82 12.71 -3.61 9.21
CA VAL A 82 11.75 -2.86 8.38
C VAL A 82 11.81 -3.32 6.92
N LEU A 83 13.01 -3.59 6.40
CA LEU A 83 13.18 -4.11 5.04
C LEU A 83 12.63 -5.53 4.91
N ALA A 84 12.86 -6.39 5.91
CA ALA A 84 12.27 -7.72 5.97
C ALA A 84 10.74 -7.66 5.97
N ALA A 85 10.15 -6.83 6.84
CA ALA A 85 8.71 -6.65 6.90
C ALA A 85 8.14 -6.14 5.57
N ALA A 86 8.77 -5.13 4.95
CA ALA A 86 8.34 -4.59 3.66
C ALA A 86 8.38 -5.63 2.53
N LEU A 87 9.41 -6.49 2.49
CA LEU A 87 9.52 -7.58 1.53
C LEU A 87 8.41 -8.63 1.74
N PHE A 88 8.13 -9.00 2.99
CA PHE A 88 7.09 -9.97 3.29
C PHE A 88 5.67 -9.43 3.05
N GLN A 89 5.41 -8.15 3.31
CA GLN A 89 4.15 -7.50 2.93
C GLN A 89 3.90 -7.61 1.42
N ARG A 90 4.94 -7.41 0.60
CA ARG A 90 4.86 -7.59 -0.85
C ARG A 90 4.50 -9.03 -1.24
N PHE A 91 4.99 -10.03 -0.52
CA PHE A 91 4.59 -11.43 -0.76
C PHE A 91 3.13 -11.67 -0.39
N GLY A 92 2.67 -11.11 0.72
CA GLY A 92 1.27 -11.16 1.16
C GLY A 92 0.29 -10.56 0.15
N SER A 93 0.68 -9.45 -0.51
CA SER A 93 -0.13 -8.78 -1.55
C SER A 93 -0.54 -9.67 -2.73
N ARG A 94 0.13 -10.81 -2.93
CA ARG A 94 -0.20 -11.75 -4.00
C ARG A 94 -1.53 -12.48 -3.72
N ALA A 95 -1.88 -12.64 -2.46
CA ALA A 95 -3.09 -13.33 -2.01
C ALA A 95 -4.28 -12.37 -1.82
N SER A 96 -4.02 -11.12 -1.39
CA SER A 96 -5.06 -10.11 -1.13
C SER A 96 -4.79 -8.81 -1.89
N GLY A 97 -5.73 -8.42 -2.75
CA GLY A 97 -5.69 -7.20 -3.56
C GLY A 97 -6.16 -5.96 -2.80
N ASP A 98 -5.78 -5.85 -1.53
CA ASP A 98 -6.26 -4.83 -0.60
C ASP A 98 -5.94 -3.41 -1.10
N PHE A 99 -6.74 -2.44 -0.69
CA PHE A 99 -6.58 -1.04 -1.08
C PHE A 99 -5.18 -0.49 -0.80
N ALA A 100 -4.60 -0.83 0.36
CA ALA A 100 -3.23 -0.45 0.71
C ALA A 100 -2.19 -0.96 -0.31
N ASN A 101 -2.39 -2.16 -0.86
CA ASN A 101 -1.50 -2.67 -1.89
C ASN A 101 -1.74 -2.00 -3.25
N ARG A 102 -2.96 -1.54 -3.54
CA ARG A 102 -3.24 -0.71 -4.74
C ARG A 102 -2.52 0.62 -4.68
N ILE A 103 -2.47 1.26 -3.50
CA ILE A 103 -1.65 2.46 -3.26
C ILE A 103 -0.19 2.18 -3.62
N LEU A 104 0.39 1.10 -3.09
CA LEU A 104 1.78 0.73 -3.37
C LEU A 104 2.05 0.49 -4.86
N SER A 105 1.14 -0.21 -5.54
CA SER A 105 1.21 -0.42 -6.99
C SER A 105 1.12 0.90 -7.77
N ALA A 106 0.22 1.81 -7.39
CA ALA A 106 0.09 3.13 -7.99
C ALA A 106 1.40 3.94 -7.84
N MET A 107 1.96 3.97 -6.62
CA MET A 107 3.24 4.63 -6.35
C MET A 107 4.37 4.08 -7.24
N ARG A 108 4.46 2.76 -7.41
CA ARG A 108 5.46 2.11 -8.27
C ARG A 108 5.25 2.45 -9.75
N ARG A 109 4.01 2.53 -10.21
CA ARG A 109 3.68 2.95 -11.58
C ARG A 109 4.11 4.38 -11.84
N GLU A 110 3.79 5.31 -10.94
CA GLU A 110 4.11 6.72 -11.10
C GLU A 110 5.62 7.01 -11.00
N PHE A 111 6.33 6.38 -10.04
CA PHE A 111 7.76 6.59 -9.83
C PHE A 111 8.62 5.92 -10.91
N GLY A 112 8.33 4.66 -11.23
CA GLY A 112 9.23 3.79 -11.99
C GLY A 112 8.67 3.30 -13.33
N GLY A 113 7.47 3.74 -13.71
CA GLY A 113 6.79 3.24 -14.92
C GLY A 113 6.46 1.75 -14.85
N HIS A 114 6.44 1.16 -13.66
CA HIS A 114 6.18 -0.28 -13.50
C HIS A 114 4.78 -0.62 -13.99
N ARG A 115 4.70 -1.53 -14.96
CA ARG A 115 3.44 -2.16 -15.40
C ARG A 115 3.07 -3.25 -14.42
N GLU A 116 2.35 -2.87 -13.38
CA GLU A 116 1.65 -3.84 -12.55
C GLU A 116 0.50 -4.44 -13.38
N ALA A 117 0.15 -5.72 -13.18
CA ALA A 117 -0.88 -6.38 -13.99
C ALA A 117 -2.20 -5.59 -13.95
N ASP A 118 -2.74 -5.20 -15.11
CA ASP A 118 -3.98 -4.44 -15.21
C ASP A 118 -5.12 -5.17 -14.49
N ALA A 119 -5.99 -4.42 -13.80
CA ALA A 119 -7.23 -4.95 -13.25
C ALA A 119 -7.97 -5.70 -14.37
N PRO A 120 -8.60 -6.86 -14.09
CA PRO A 120 -9.32 -7.55 -15.15
C PRO A 120 -10.43 -6.61 -15.63
N ASP A 121 -10.61 -6.48 -16.94
CA ASP A 121 -11.72 -5.71 -17.50
C ASP A 121 -13.03 -6.15 -16.85
N GLY A 122 -13.70 -5.23 -16.14
CA GLY A 122 -15.12 -5.37 -15.79
C GLY A 122 -15.51 -5.79 -14.37
N SER A 123 -14.86 -5.31 -13.30
CA SER A 123 -15.52 -5.30 -11.97
C SER A 123 -15.84 -3.88 -11.52
N ALA A 124 -16.97 -3.39 -12.04
CA ALA A 124 -17.80 -2.36 -11.39
C ALA A 124 -18.63 -3.01 -10.26
#